data_AF-A0A1E8B5N3-F1
#
_entry.id   AF-A0A1E8B5N3-F1
#
_cell.length_a   1.000
_cell.length_b   1.000
_cell.length_c   1.000
_cell.angle_alpha   90.00
_cell.angle_beta   90.00
_cell.angle_gamma   90.00
#
_symmetry.space_group_name_H-M   'P 1'
#
loop_
_entity.id
_entity.type
_entity.pdbx_description
1 polymer ?
#
loop_
_entity_poly.entity_id
_entity_poly.type
_entity_poly.pdbx_seq_one_letter_code
_entity_poly.pdbx_strand_id
1 'polypeptide(L)'
;MKVQRIQEKIDKLYYWDAWVTKLACDYFGDEVILIFKDGDDDVTLQFSGCYKIDFKHSMGYVKEKPIKTFTHEQLPYFLHDIEIGEIEKEGLKLYTCKIIMPPMNLEIWCKDIKIER
;
A
#
# COMPACT_ATOMS: atom_id res chain seq x y z
N MET A 1 8.70 13.66 7.29
CA MET A 1 8.03 14.59 6.33
C MET A 1 6.71 15.11 6.95
N LYS A 2 6.09 16.20 6.49
CA LYS A 2 4.72 16.53 6.97
C LYS A 2 3.72 15.66 6.21
N VAL A 3 2.68 15.14 6.88
CA VAL A 3 1.61 14.30 6.27
C VAL A 3 1.10 14.89 4.95
N GLN A 4 0.75 16.18 4.96
CA GLN A 4 0.28 16.91 3.77
C GLN A 4 1.24 16.81 2.58
N ARG A 5 2.56 16.89 2.82
CA ARG A 5 3.56 16.79 1.74
C ARG A 5 3.71 15.36 1.21
N ILE A 6 3.38 14.35 2.01
CA ILE A 6 3.36 12.96 1.55
C ILE A 6 2.11 12.76 0.67
N GLN A 7 0.95 13.19 1.17
CA GLN A 7 -0.31 13.13 0.41
C GLN A 7 -0.18 13.88 -0.92
N GLU A 8 0.31 15.12 -0.93
CA GLU A 8 0.55 15.90 -2.16
C GLU A 8 1.50 15.22 -3.16
N LYS A 9 2.43 14.37 -2.70
CA LYS A 9 3.29 13.59 -3.60
C LYS A 9 2.54 12.41 -4.21
N ILE A 10 1.67 11.77 -3.43
CA ILE A 10 0.84 10.64 -3.88
C ILE A 10 -0.25 11.13 -4.85
N ASP A 11 -0.91 12.24 -4.54
CA ASP A 11 -1.97 12.83 -5.38
C ASP A 11 -1.47 13.28 -6.77
N LYS A 12 -0.14 13.43 -6.94
CA LYS A 12 0.49 13.74 -8.23
C LYS A 12 0.77 12.51 -9.08
N LEU A 13 0.63 11.31 -8.52
CA LEU A 13 0.79 10.04 -9.23
C LEU A 13 -0.53 9.65 -9.88
N TYR A 14 -0.49 8.96 -11.01
CA TYR A 14 -1.69 8.42 -11.63
C TYR A 14 -2.05 7.05 -11.02
N TYR A 15 -2.27 7.02 -9.70
CA TYR A 15 -2.53 5.78 -8.97
C TYR A 15 -3.98 5.29 -9.07
N TRP A 16 -4.93 6.16 -9.43
CA TRP A 16 -6.33 5.77 -9.53
C TRP A 16 -6.51 4.74 -10.66
N ASP A 17 -7.05 3.57 -10.33
CA ASP A 17 -7.13 2.38 -11.17
C ASP A 17 -5.76 1.83 -11.61
N ALA A 18 -4.68 2.16 -10.90
CA ALA A 18 -3.34 1.61 -11.16
C ALA A 18 -3.24 0.15 -10.73
N TRP A 19 -2.62 -0.67 -11.57
CA TRP A 19 -2.30 -2.07 -11.25
C TRP A 19 -1.27 -2.17 -10.14
N VAL A 20 -1.58 -2.95 -9.12
CA VAL A 20 -0.62 -3.33 -8.08
C VAL A 20 0.20 -4.52 -8.58
N THR A 21 1.51 -4.34 -8.69
CA THR A 21 2.44 -5.36 -9.19
C THR A 21 3.03 -6.18 -8.04
N LYS A 22 3.17 -5.58 -6.85
CA LYS A 22 3.76 -6.23 -5.68
C LYS A 22 3.18 -5.68 -4.38
N LEU A 23 2.93 -6.59 -3.45
CA LEU A 23 2.75 -6.29 -2.04
C LEU A 23 3.59 -7.29 -1.24
N ALA A 24 4.55 -6.81 -0.47
CA ALA A 24 5.45 -7.64 0.32
C ALA A 24 5.60 -7.09 1.73
N CYS A 25 5.86 -8.01 2.66
CA CYS A 25 6.11 -7.74 4.06
C CYS A 25 7.44 -8.40 4.40
N ASP A 26 8.44 -7.59 4.66
CA ASP A 26 9.83 -8.01 4.86
C ASP A 26 10.27 -7.76 6.31
N TYR A 27 11.39 -8.37 6.72
CA TYR A 27 11.98 -8.20 8.05
C TYR A 27 11.00 -8.36 9.22
N PHE A 28 10.22 -9.45 9.21
CA PHE A 28 9.19 -9.74 10.24
C PHE A 28 8.10 -8.67 10.35
N GLY A 29 7.86 -7.92 9.28
CA GLY A 29 6.87 -6.84 9.24
C GLY A 29 7.38 -5.52 9.77
N ASP A 30 8.70 -5.34 9.88
CA ASP A 30 9.27 -4.00 10.06
C ASP A 30 9.13 -3.16 8.77
N GLU A 31 9.17 -3.81 7.60
CA GLU A 31 9.02 -3.17 6.31
C GLU A 31 7.85 -3.70 5.50
N VAL A 32 7.12 -2.79 4.85
CA VAL A 32 6.10 -3.13 3.85
C VAL A 32 6.44 -2.43 2.55
N ILE A 33 6.34 -3.16 1.44
CA ILE A 33 6.63 -2.66 0.10
C ILE A 33 5.38 -2.86 -0.75
N LEU A 34 4.86 -1.77 -1.31
CA LEU A 34 3.82 -1.78 -2.33
C LEU A 34 4.40 -1.21 -3.62
N ILE A 35 4.27 -1.94 -4.73
CA ILE A 35 4.64 -1.46 -6.06
C ILE A 35 3.38 -1.45 -6.94
N PHE A 36 3.19 -0.35 -7.65
CA PHE A 36 2.09 -0.19 -8.60
C PHE A 36 2.53 0.57 -9.85
N LYS A 37 1.73 0.47 -10.91
CA LYS A 37 1.97 1.14 -12.19
C LYS A 37 1.53 2.59 -12.19
N ASP A 38 2.38 3.49 -12.66
CA ASP A 38 2.06 4.89 -12.96
C ASP A 38 2.38 5.15 -14.44
N GLY A 39 1.42 4.81 -15.32
CA GLY A 39 1.70 4.63 -16.74
C GLY A 39 2.55 3.38 -16.98
N ASP A 40 3.67 3.53 -17.68
CA ASP A 40 4.61 2.43 -17.93
C ASP A 40 5.62 2.21 -16.78
N ASP A 41 5.80 3.24 -15.95
CA ASP A 41 6.77 3.24 -14.84
C ASP A 41 6.20 2.52 -13.60
N ASP A 42 7.10 1.99 -12.77
CA ASP A 42 6.76 1.45 -11.46
C ASP A 42 6.95 2.54 -10.40
N VAL A 43 5.98 2.66 -9.49
CA VAL A 43 6.13 3.45 -8.26
C VAL A 43 6.21 2.50 -7.08
N THR A 44 7.18 2.72 -6.21
CA THR A 44 7.35 2.00 -4.96
C THR A 44 6.97 2.89 -3.77
N LEU A 45 6.02 2.41 -2.95
CA LEU A 45 5.80 2.89 -1.59
C LEU A 45 6.48 1.92 -0.63
N GLN A 46 7.48 2.43 0.10
CA GLN A 46 8.15 1.68 1.15
C GLN A 46 7.81 2.29 2.51
N PHE A 47 7.32 1.44 3.41
CA PHE A 47 7.01 1.77 4.79
C PHE A 47 8.05 1.08 5.68
N SER A 48 8.64 1.80 6.63
CA SER A 48 9.68 1.25 7.52
C SER A 48 9.39 1.59 8.99
N GLY A 49 9.85 0.71 9.90
CA GLY A 49 9.53 0.81 11.32
C GLY A 49 8.03 0.65 11.57
N CYS A 50 7.42 -0.35 10.93
CA CYS A 50 6.00 -0.64 11.01
C CYS A 50 5.63 -1.23 12.38
N TYR A 51 4.55 -0.72 12.98
CA TYR A 51 3.98 -1.22 14.24
C TYR A 51 2.63 -1.90 14.05
N LYS A 52 1.92 -1.53 12.97
CA LYS A 52 0.62 -2.10 12.63
C LYS A 52 0.57 -2.35 11.13
N ILE A 53 0.18 -3.57 10.76
CA ILE A 53 -0.08 -3.95 9.37
C ILE A 53 -1.34 -4.82 9.36
N ASP A 54 -2.46 -4.25 8.93
CA ASP A 54 -3.72 -4.97 8.78
C ASP A 54 -4.01 -5.21 7.30
N PHE A 55 -4.14 -6.48 6.89
CA PHE A 55 -4.65 -6.87 5.58
C PHE A 55 -6.08 -7.41 5.73
N LYS A 56 -7.03 -6.82 5.01
CA LYS A 56 -8.43 -7.27 5.01
C LYS A 56 -8.84 -7.62 3.59
N HIS A 57 -8.94 -8.90 3.32
CA HIS A 57 -9.46 -9.39 2.04
C HIS A 57 -10.99 -9.60 2.13
N SER A 58 -11.71 -9.26 1.08
CA SER A 58 -13.14 -9.57 0.98
C SER A 58 -13.37 -11.08 1.06
N MET A 59 -14.25 -11.50 1.97
CA MET A 59 -14.70 -12.89 2.11
C MET A 59 -15.63 -13.32 0.96
N GLY A 60 -16.23 -12.37 0.25
CA GLY A 60 -17.05 -12.63 -0.93
C GLY A 60 -16.24 -12.88 -2.20
N TYR A 61 -14.92 -12.64 -2.17
CA TYR A 61 -14.06 -12.90 -3.32
C TYR A 61 -13.73 -14.39 -3.43
N VAL A 62 -14.20 -15.03 -4.50
CA VAL A 62 -13.97 -16.44 -4.78
C VAL A 62 -12.55 -16.65 -5.29
N LYS A 63 -11.72 -17.39 -4.53
CA LYS A 63 -10.33 -17.72 -4.89
C LYS A 63 -10.29 -19.00 -5.74
N GLU A 64 -10.71 -18.90 -7.00
CA GLU A 64 -10.85 -20.05 -7.90
C GLU A 64 -9.53 -20.82 -8.16
N LYS A 65 -8.42 -20.08 -8.28
CA LYS A 65 -7.08 -20.66 -8.43
C LYS A 65 -6.09 -19.91 -7.52
N PRO A 66 -4.94 -20.52 -7.14
CA PRO A 66 -3.95 -19.84 -6.31
C PRO A 66 -3.41 -18.57 -7.00
N ILE A 67 -3.43 -17.42 -6.32
CA ILE A 67 -2.99 -16.13 -6.91
C ILE A 67 -1.56 -16.20 -7.48
N LYS A 68 -0.69 -17.02 -6.90
CA LYS A 68 0.69 -17.23 -7.40
C LYS A 68 0.78 -17.77 -8.83
N THR A 69 -0.30 -18.29 -9.41
CA THR A 69 -0.35 -18.81 -10.78
C THR A 69 -0.92 -17.80 -11.78
N PHE A 70 -1.32 -16.62 -11.31
CA PHE A 70 -1.85 -15.56 -12.16
C PHE A 70 -0.70 -14.89 -12.91
N THR A 71 -0.95 -14.53 -14.17
CA THR A 71 -0.09 -13.54 -14.85
C THR A 71 -0.33 -12.16 -14.24
N HIS A 72 0.58 -11.23 -14.49
CA HIS A 72 0.44 -9.86 -13.98
C HIS A 72 -0.90 -9.22 -14.39
N GLU A 73 -1.29 -9.38 -15.66
CA GLU A 73 -2.55 -8.88 -16.22
C GLU A 73 -3.81 -9.51 -15.60
N GLN A 74 -3.67 -10.68 -14.95
CA GLN A 74 -4.79 -11.37 -14.30
C GLN A 74 -4.97 -10.92 -12.84
N LEU A 75 -4.01 -10.20 -12.25
CA LEU A 75 -4.09 -9.77 -10.87
C LEU A 75 -5.23 -8.74 -10.71
N PRO A 76 -6.23 -9.00 -9.85
CA PRO A 76 -7.42 -8.16 -9.76
C PRO A 76 -7.23 -6.96 -8.81
N TYR A 77 -5.99 -6.56 -8.51
CA TYR A 77 -5.68 -5.57 -7.49
C TYR A 77 -5.36 -4.23 -8.14
N PHE A 78 -6.30 -3.31 -8.02
CA PHE A 78 -6.20 -1.95 -8.52
C PHE A 78 -6.30 -0.97 -7.37
N LEU A 79 -5.49 0.08 -7.38
CA LEU A 79 -5.56 1.13 -6.37
C LEU A 79 -6.78 2.03 -6.64
N HIS A 80 -7.61 2.21 -5.63
CA HIS A 80 -8.71 3.17 -5.66
C HIS A 80 -8.40 4.38 -4.79
N ASP A 81 -7.80 4.17 -3.62
CA ASP A 81 -7.53 5.28 -2.71
C ASP A 81 -6.29 5.02 -1.86
N ILE A 82 -5.54 6.09 -1.57
CA ILE A 82 -4.40 6.10 -0.66
C ILE A 82 -4.52 7.34 0.23
N GLU A 83 -4.82 7.11 1.50
CA GLU A 83 -4.97 8.16 2.51
C GLU A 83 -3.79 8.10 3.49
N ILE A 84 -3.02 9.19 3.57
CA ILE A 84 -1.96 9.37 4.55
C ILE A 84 -2.47 10.20 5.73
N GLY A 85 -2.24 9.69 6.94
CA GLY A 85 -2.52 10.37 8.18
C GLY A 85 -1.36 10.31 9.17
N GLU A 86 -1.64 10.74 10.39
CA GLU A 86 -0.76 10.60 11.53
C GLU A 86 -1.54 10.18 12.76
N ILE A 87 -0.88 9.48 13.67
CA ILE A 87 -1.44 9.10 14.95
C ILE A 87 -0.36 9.19 16.03
N GLU A 88 -0.75 9.59 17.23
CA GLU A 88 0.06 9.45 18.43
C GLU A 88 -0.52 8.33 19.29
N LYS A 89 0.27 7.28 19.52
CA LYS A 89 -0.13 6.13 20.33
C LYS A 89 1.05 5.64 21.15
N GLU A 90 0.82 5.44 22.46
CA GLU A 90 1.86 4.96 23.39
C GLU A 90 3.14 5.83 23.36
N GLY A 91 2.98 7.14 23.15
CA GLY A 91 4.09 8.10 23.06
C GLY A 91 4.86 8.07 21.73
N LEU A 92 4.42 7.24 20.77
CA LEU A 92 4.98 7.17 19.42
C LEU A 92 4.13 8.01 18.47
N LYS A 93 4.79 8.90 17.71
CA LYS A 93 4.20 9.58 16.56
C LYS A 93 4.47 8.77 15.31
N LEU A 94 3.41 8.29 14.67
CA LEU A 94 3.49 7.39 13.51
C LEU A 94 2.71 8.00 12.34
N TYR A 95 3.17 7.72 11.13
CA TYR A 95 2.35 7.89 9.94
C TYR A 95 1.36 6.74 9.85
N THR A 96 0.17 7.04 9.35
CA THR A 96 -0.80 6.03 8.95
C THR A 96 -0.98 6.08 7.44
N CYS A 97 -1.14 4.92 6.82
CA CYS A 97 -1.46 4.80 5.41
C CYS A 97 -2.62 3.82 5.28
N LYS A 98 -3.74 4.27 4.72
CA LYS A 98 -4.86 3.41 4.36
C LYS A 98 -4.92 3.28 2.85
N ILE A 99 -5.05 2.05 2.37
CA ILE A 99 -5.09 1.76 0.94
C ILE A 99 -6.35 0.95 0.64
N ILE A 100 -7.13 1.44 -0.31
CA ILE A 100 -8.28 0.74 -0.86
C ILE A 100 -7.85 0.12 -2.18
N MET A 101 -7.79 -1.22 -2.24
CA MET A 101 -7.46 -1.96 -3.46
C MET A 101 -8.27 -3.25 -3.58
N PRO A 102 -9.57 -3.15 -3.91
CA PRO A 102 -10.47 -4.29 -3.99
C PRO A 102 -9.85 -5.44 -4.79
N PRO A 103 -9.97 -6.68 -4.32
CA PRO A 103 -10.76 -7.15 -3.19
C PRO A 103 -10.08 -7.00 -1.80
N MET A 104 -9.02 -6.22 -1.64
CA MET A 104 -8.26 -6.07 -0.39
C MET A 104 -8.19 -4.61 0.09
N ASN A 105 -8.17 -4.41 1.41
CA ASN A 105 -7.85 -3.12 2.03
C ASN A 105 -6.66 -3.27 2.97
N LEU A 106 -5.83 -2.23 3.07
CA LEU A 106 -4.66 -2.20 3.93
C LEU A 106 -4.72 -1.02 4.89
N GLU A 107 -4.22 -1.22 6.10
CA GLU A 107 -3.89 -0.16 7.03
C GLU A 107 -2.51 -0.41 7.62
N ILE A 108 -1.59 0.55 7.44
CA ILE A 108 -0.20 0.46 7.88
C ILE A 108 0.11 1.65 8.80
N TRP A 109 0.70 1.39 9.97
CA TRP A 109 1.23 2.43 10.86
C TRP A 109 2.74 2.28 11.00
N CYS A 110 3.50 3.33 10.66
CA CYS A 110 4.96 3.25 10.49
C CYS A 110 5.67 4.54 10.90
N LYS A 111 7.01 4.48 11.01
CA LYS A 111 7.84 5.65 11.33
C LYS A 111 8.23 6.47 10.10
N ASP A 112 8.38 5.82 8.95
CA ASP A 112 8.83 6.47 7.72
C ASP A 112 8.09 5.92 6.49
N ILE A 113 7.89 6.80 5.51
CA ILE A 113 7.29 6.49 4.21
C ILE A 113 8.19 7.07 3.12
N LYS A 114 8.65 6.21 2.22
CA LYS A 114 9.39 6.59 1.02
C LYS A 114 8.57 6.30 -0.23
N ILE A 115 8.70 7.19 -1.20
CA ILE A 115 8.05 7.14 -2.51
C ILE A 115 9.17 7.21 -3.55
N GLU A 116 9.33 6.15 -4.33
CA GLU A 116 10.38 6.02 -5.35
C GLU A 116 9.74 5.70 -6.71
N ARG A 117 10.34 6.22 -7.78
CA ARG A 117 10.03 5.95 -9.19
C ARG A 117 11.26 5.33 -9.85
#